data_AF-A0A957UTX6-F1
#
_entry.id   AF-A0A957UTX6-F1
#
_cell.length_a   1.000
_cell.length_b   1.000
_cell.length_c   1.000
_cell.angle_alpha   90.00
_cell.angle_beta   90.00
_cell.angle_gamma   90.00
#
_symmetry.space_group_name_H-M   'P 1'
#
loop_
_entity.id
_entity.type
_entity.pdbx_description
1 polymer ?
#
loop_
_entity_poly.entity_id
_entity_poly.type
_entity_poly.pdbx_seq_one_letter_code
_entity_poly.pdbx_strand_id
1 'polypeptide(L)'
;QEIADVAGAVSNLGDALTDALPAGADAQILNATLSSQFVDSNQCGSQNLVLGPPDELVGARSFARSLQEQFPSNSPVYAAAATLQQLLSNLKSTSRTGTPYIAPDTEWDYQDTLTILAPLQRDLTADVVWRASIYTETLPLTADWSPSPTQTLAITDTFAFVKEGRWDNFIDAWYTADLKPTVGEWCNYSPPVLVTDGVSETISLTVQAAGDLVQLNWDASAVDDAAEYWIFERSPATTNWILLDTQALTSTVYMAKPPAPGTISEFIVQVQDEAGGSVGVSNEVVFEAPPPVEIPRFYLPIIKR
;
A
#
# COMPACT_ATOMS: atom_id res chain seq x y z
N GLN A 1 -27.10 2.20 -0.32
CA GLN A 1 -27.69 2.85 -1.50
C GLN A 1 -26.71 3.83 -2.11
N GLU A 2 -26.29 4.88 -1.40
CA GLU A 2 -25.39 5.94 -1.91
C GLU A 2 -24.09 5.42 -2.57
N ILE A 3 -23.36 4.49 -1.93
CA ILE A 3 -22.13 3.91 -2.51
C ILE A 3 -22.40 3.05 -3.76
N ALA A 4 -23.55 2.37 -3.84
CA ALA A 4 -23.90 1.57 -5.01
C ALA A 4 -24.22 2.45 -6.23
N ASP A 5 -24.84 3.62 -6.00
CA ASP A 5 -25.12 4.59 -7.04
C ASP A 5 -23.82 5.25 -7.54
N VAL A 6 -22.88 5.56 -6.63
CA VAL A 6 -21.52 6.02 -7.00
C VAL A 6 -20.78 4.97 -7.81
N ALA A 7 -20.81 3.70 -7.39
CA ALA A 7 -20.18 2.61 -8.14
C ALA A 7 -20.76 2.50 -9.56
N GLY A 8 -22.09 2.59 -9.71
CA GLY A 8 -22.74 2.61 -11.02
C GLY A 8 -22.31 3.82 -11.89
N ALA A 9 -22.11 4.99 -11.30
CA ALA A 9 -21.62 6.16 -12.02
C ALA A 9 -20.15 6.04 -12.44
N VAL A 10 -19.29 5.43 -11.63
CA VAL A 10 -17.91 5.09 -12.02
C VAL A 10 -17.91 4.10 -13.20
N SER A 11 -18.77 3.08 -13.18
CA SER A 11 -18.90 2.16 -14.31
C SER A 11 -19.36 2.86 -15.60
N ASN A 12 -20.38 3.73 -15.51
CA ASN A 12 -20.87 4.47 -16.67
C ASN A 12 -19.82 5.48 -17.19
N LEU A 13 -18.97 6.00 -16.31
CA LEU A 13 -17.81 6.79 -16.71
C LEU A 13 -16.78 5.95 -17.48
N GLY A 14 -16.51 4.72 -17.02
CA GLY A 14 -15.65 3.77 -17.73
C GLY A 14 -16.15 3.49 -19.16
N ASP A 15 -17.45 3.23 -19.33
CA ASP A 15 -18.05 3.05 -20.66
C ASP A 15 -17.87 4.30 -21.55
N ALA A 16 -18.20 5.48 -21.02
CA ALA A 16 -18.10 6.73 -21.77
C ALA A 16 -16.66 7.05 -22.20
N LEU A 17 -15.67 6.73 -21.36
CA LEU A 17 -14.25 6.89 -21.67
C LEU A 17 -13.79 5.85 -22.70
N THR A 18 -14.23 4.60 -22.57
CA THR A 18 -13.94 3.53 -23.55
C THR A 18 -14.46 3.91 -24.94
N ASP A 19 -15.70 4.38 -25.03
CA ASP A 19 -16.32 4.85 -26.28
C ASP A 19 -15.60 6.07 -26.90
N ALA A 20 -14.89 6.84 -26.09
CA ALA A 20 -14.12 8.00 -26.55
C ALA A 20 -12.73 7.62 -27.12
N LEU A 21 -12.19 6.44 -26.79
CA LEU A 21 -10.87 6.01 -27.27
C LEU A 21 -10.77 5.93 -28.80
N PRO A 22 -11.73 5.32 -29.53
CA PRO A 22 -11.69 5.29 -31.00
C PRO A 22 -11.73 6.68 -31.65
N ALA A 23 -12.18 7.70 -30.93
CA ALA A 23 -12.21 9.10 -31.38
C ALA A 23 -10.90 9.86 -31.09
N GLY A 24 -9.86 9.19 -30.56
CA GLY A 24 -8.56 9.78 -30.27
C GLY A 24 -8.56 10.68 -29.03
N ALA A 25 -9.39 10.38 -28.03
CA ALA A 25 -9.51 11.17 -26.81
C ALA A 25 -8.35 11.00 -25.80
N ASP A 26 -7.27 10.31 -26.19
CA ASP A 26 -6.18 9.91 -25.31
C ASP A 26 -5.57 11.10 -24.57
N ALA A 27 -5.26 12.17 -25.30
CA ALA A 27 -4.64 13.35 -24.72
C ALA A 27 -5.56 14.02 -23.68
N GLN A 28 -6.86 14.10 -23.95
CA GLN A 28 -7.84 14.69 -23.03
C GLN A 28 -7.97 13.87 -21.74
N ILE A 29 -7.99 12.54 -21.84
CA ILE A 29 -8.08 11.63 -20.70
C ILE A 29 -6.81 11.73 -19.84
N LEU A 30 -5.63 11.67 -20.47
CA LEU A 30 -4.36 11.79 -19.76
C LEU A 30 -4.22 13.17 -19.11
N ASN A 31 -4.54 14.25 -19.82
CA ASN A 31 -4.47 15.60 -19.27
C ASN A 31 -5.44 15.79 -18.09
N ALA A 32 -6.65 15.22 -18.17
CA ALA A 32 -7.59 15.25 -17.06
C ALA A 32 -6.99 14.54 -15.84
N THR A 33 -6.42 13.35 -16.03
CA THR A 33 -5.77 12.56 -14.98
C THR A 33 -4.62 13.31 -14.33
N LEU A 34 -3.71 13.86 -15.13
CA LEU A 34 -2.55 14.62 -14.64
C LEU A 34 -2.94 15.95 -13.96
N SER A 35 -4.12 16.48 -14.26
CA SER A 35 -4.65 17.70 -13.61
C SER A 35 -5.47 17.41 -12.34
N SER A 36 -5.62 16.13 -11.99
CA SER A 36 -6.43 15.69 -10.85
C SER A 36 -5.58 15.53 -9.59
N GLN A 37 -6.26 15.35 -8.46
CA GLN A 37 -5.60 15.13 -7.18
C GLN A 37 -5.28 13.64 -7.01
N PHE A 38 -4.02 13.33 -6.78
CA PHE A 38 -3.58 11.99 -6.39
C PHE A 38 -3.60 11.85 -4.88
N VAL A 39 -3.98 10.66 -4.38
CA VAL A 39 -4.33 10.48 -2.96
C VAL A 39 -3.26 9.71 -2.18
N ASP A 40 -2.22 9.14 -2.81
CA ASP A 40 -1.28 8.27 -2.09
C ASP A 40 0.10 8.14 -2.74
N SER A 41 0.88 9.22 -2.73
CA SER A 41 2.22 9.20 -3.34
C SER A 41 3.35 8.83 -2.38
N ASN A 42 3.07 8.33 -1.16
CA ASN A 42 4.13 8.05 -0.18
C ASN A 42 3.74 6.95 0.84
N GLN A 43 3.81 5.68 0.44
CA GLN A 43 3.81 4.58 1.41
C GLN A 43 4.97 3.59 1.29
N CYS A 44 6.02 3.86 0.49
CA CYS A 44 7.07 2.87 0.28
C CYS A 44 8.52 3.38 0.24
N GLY A 45 8.86 4.47 0.95
CA GLY A 45 10.29 4.76 1.20
C GLY A 45 10.58 6.09 1.88
N SER A 46 11.39 6.05 2.94
CA SER A 46 12.19 7.20 3.35
C SER A 46 13.34 7.36 2.33
N GLN A 47 13.51 8.56 1.76
CA GLN A 47 14.68 8.99 0.99
C GLN A 47 14.66 8.91 -0.55
N ASN A 48 13.59 9.29 -1.25
CA ASN A 48 13.77 9.98 -2.54
C ASN A 48 12.58 10.88 -2.90
N LEU A 49 12.80 12.19 -2.77
CA LEU A 49 11.83 13.27 -3.00
C LEU A 49 11.75 13.64 -4.49
N VAL A 50 11.26 12.73 -5.32
CA VAL A 50 10.80 13.05 -6.67
C VAL A 50 9.47 12.34 -6.90
N LEU A 51 8.48 13.10 -7.40
CA LEU A 51 7.19 12.57 -7.87
C LEU A 51 7.48 11.46 -8.88
N GLY A 52 7.32 10.20 -8.44
CA GLY A 52 7.56 9.03 -9.27
C GLY A 52 6.24 8.53 -9.83
N PRO A 53 5.95 8.72 -11.12
CA PRO A 53 4.89 7.94 -11.75
C PRO A 53 5.19 6.44 -11.61
N PRO A 54 4.15 5.60 -11.42
CA PRO A 54 2.73 5.95 -11.34
C PRO A 54 2.20 5.86 -9.90
N ASP A 55 1.86 6.96 -9.23
CA ASP A 55 0.81 6.85 -8.20
C ASP A 55 -0.50 6.57 -8.93
N GLU A 56 -1.10 5.41 -8.68
CA GLU A 56 -2.23 4.90 -9.44
C GLU A 56 -3.58 5.30 -8.89
N LEU A 57 -3.65 6.00 -7.75
CA LEU A 57 -4.92 6.38 -7.16
C LEU A 57 -5.18 7.87 -7.34
N VAL A 58 -6.16 8.17 -8.18
CA VAL A 58 -6.68 9.51 -8.38
C VAL A 58 -7.99 9.69 -7.62
N GLY A 59 -8.19 10.87 -7.05
CA GLY A 59 -9.43 11.26 -6.44
C GLY A 59 -10.58 11.34 -7.47
N ALA A 60 -11.68 10.65 -7.20
CA ALA A 60 -12.76 10.51 -8.17
C ALA A 60 -13.49 11.83 -8.48
N ARG A 61 -13.56 12.76 -7.51
CA ARG A 61 -14.20 14.08 -7.68
C ARG A 61 -13.31 15.02 -8.46
N SER A 62 -12.01 15.09 -8.11
CA SER A 62 -11.06 15.92 -8.85
C SER A 62 -10.92 15.44 -10.30
N PHE A 63 -10.88 14.13 -10.52
CA PHE A 63 -10.88 13.54 -11.85
C PHE A 63 -12.15 13.84 -12.65
N ALA A 64 -13.33 13.67 -12.06
CA ALA A 64 -14.58 14.04 -12.72
C ALA A 64 -14.61 15.53 -13.12
N ARG A 65 -14.14 16.42 -12.23
CA ARG A 65 -14.04 17.86 -12.54
C ARG A 65 -13.10 18.11 -13.72
N SER A 66 -11.90 17.54 -13.70
CA SER A 66 -10.92 17.72 -14.77
C SER A 66 -11.41 17.15 -16.10
N LEU A 67 -12.15 16.04 -16.10
CA LEU A 67 -12.80 15.54 -17.32
C LEU A 67 -13.82 16.54 -17.90
N GLN A 68 -14.60 17.22 -17.06
CA GLN A 68 -15.51 18.26 -17.52
C GLN A 68 -14.80 19.50 -18.09
N GLU A 69 -13.54 19.74 -17.71
CA GLU A 69 -12.71 20.81 -18.27
C GLU A 69 -12.09 20.41 -19.61
N GLN A 70 -11.72 19.13 -19.77
CA GLN A 70 -11.07 18.63 -20.98
C GLN A 70 -12.04 18.24 -22.10
N PHE A 71 -13.29 17.89 -21.77
CA PHE A 71 -14.29 17.43 -22.72
C PHE A 71 -15.40 18.47 -22.99
N PRO A 72 -15.92 18.57 -24.23
CA PRO A 72 -17.05 19.43 -24.54
C PRO A 72 -18.30 19.10 -23.71
N SER A 73 -19.08 20.12 -23.34
CA SER A 73 -20.28 19.96 -22.49
C SER A 73 -21.38 19.09 -23.07
N ASN A 74 -21.35 18.85 -24.39
CA ASN A 74 -22.27 17.96 -25.10
C ASN A 74 -21.74 16.52 -25.26
N SER A 75 -20.56 16.22 -24.72
CA SER A 75 -19.97 14.87 -24.83
C SER A 75 -20.54 13.91 -23.78
N PRO A 76 -20.61 12.60 -24.08
CA PRO A 76 -20.97 11.58 -23.09
C PRO A 76 -20.04 11.57 -21.86
N VAL A 77 -18.74 11.78 -22.05
CA VAL A 77 -17.75 11.84 -20.97
C VAL A 77 -18.06 12.98 -19.99
N TYR A 78 -18.36 14.19 -20.51
CA TYR A 78 -18.75 15.32 -19.67
C TYR A 78 -20.00 15.02 -18.83
N ALA A 79 -21.02 14.42 -19.44
CA ALA A 79 -22.26 14.07 -18.76
C ALA A 79 -22.08 12.99 -17.68
N ALA A 80 -21.27 11.96 -17.97
CA ALA A 80 -20.93 10.90 -17.01
C ALA A 80 -20.13 11.47 -15.83
N ALA A 81 -19.13 12.31 -16.11
CA ALA A 81 -18.34 12.99 -15.09
C ALA A 81 -19.19 13.91 -14.20
N ALA A 82 -20.11 14.69 -14.79
CA ALA A 82 -21.06 15.53 -14.06
C ALA A 82 -21.93 14.70 -13.09
N THR A 83 -22.41 13.55 -13.55
CA THR A 83 -23.22 12.62 -12.74
C THR A 83 -22.43 12.08 -11.56
N LEU A 84 -21.19 11.63 -11.79
CA LEU A 84 -20.30 11.16 -10.73
C LEU A 84 -20.03 12.27 -9.70
N GLN A 85 -19.71 13.49 -10.15
CA GLN A 85 -19.46 14.62 -9.26
C GLN A 85 -20.69 14.97 -8.40
N GLN A 86 -21.89 14.94 -8.99
CA GLN A 86 -23.14 15.17 -8.27
C GLN A 86 -23.34 14.12 -7.16
N LEU A 87 -23.11 12.84 -7.45
CA LEU A 87 -23.26 11.77 -6.46
C LEU A 87 -22.23 11.90 -5.33
N LEU A 88 -20.96 12.16 -5.69
CA LEU A 88 -19.88 12.37 -4.72
C LEU A 88 -20.18 13.57 -3.80
N SER A 89 -20.87 14.62 -4.26
CA SER A 89 -21.24 15.78 -3.43
C SER A 89 -22.14 15.46 -2.24
N ASN A 90 -22.82 14.31 -2.27
CA ASN A 90 -23.66 13.85 -1.17
C ASN A 90 -22.88 13.04 -0.12
N LEU A 91 -21.65 12.61 -0.42
CA LEU A 91 -20.83 11.85 0.53
C LEU A 91 -20.29 12.76 1.64
N LYS A 92 -20.41 12.31 2.89
CA LYS A 92 -19.87 13.02 4.06
C LYS A 92 -18.38 12.67 4.23
N SER A 93 -17.51 13.68 4.29
CA SER A 93 -16.11 13.51 4.72
C SER A 93 -15.94 13.92 6.18
N THR A 94 -15.05 13.22 6.89
CA THR A 94 -14.71 13.47 8.31
C THR A 94 -13.67 14.58 8.48
N SER A 95 -12.85 14.82 7.45
CA SER A 95 -11.98 15.98 7.32
C SER A 95 -12.00 16.48 5.87
N ARG A 96 -11.85 17.80 5.67
CA ARG A 96 -11.86 18.42 4.33
C ARG A 96 -10.50 18.95 3.92
N THR A 97 -9.66 19.27 4.89
CA THR A 97 -8.27 19.69 4.65
C THR A 97 -7.39 19.12 5.74
N GLY A 98 -6.09 19.05 5.48
CA GLY A 98 -5.10 18.74 6.50
C GLY A 98 -3.72 18.72 5.91
N THR A 99 -2.73 18.64 6.79
CA THR A 99 -1.34 18.54 6.39
C THR A 99 -0.89 17.10 6.64
N PRO A 100 -0.48 16.36 5.61
CA PRO A 100 0.00 15.00 5.83
C PRO A 100 1.26 15.05 6.70
N TYR A 101 1.38 14.09 7.64
CA TYR A 101 2.52 14.01 8.57
C TYR A 101 3.88 14.04 7.85
N ILE A 102 3.93 13.46 6.65
CA ILE A 102 5.11 13.33 5.79
C ILE A 102 5.44 14.58 4.95
N ALA A 103 4.50 15.53 4.83
CA ALA A 103 4.70 16.83 4.17
C ALA A 103 3.85 17.89 4.90
N PRO A 104 4.21 18.23 6.16
CA PRO A 104 3.38 19.03 7.05
C PRO A 104 3.19 20.47 6.57
N ASP A 105 4.03 20.93 5.64
CA ASP A 105 3.94 22.25 5.01
C ASP A 105 3.02 22.28 3.78
N THR A 106 2.52 21.11 3.33
CA THR A 106 1.60 21.02 2.19
C THR A 106 0.17 20.87 2.69
N GLU A 107 -0.71 21.80 2.31
CA GLU A 107 -2.14 21.64 2.58
C GLU A 107 -2.75 20.69 1.54
N TRP A 108 -3.27 19.57 2.02
CA TRP A 108 -4.04 18.62 1.22
C TRP A 108 -5.52 18.90 1.38
N ASP A 109 -6.22 18.98 0.26
CA ASP A 109 -7.67 19.08 0.21
C ASP A 109 -8.26 17.66 0.14
N TYR A 110 -8.71 17.11 1.27
CA TYR A 110 -9.33 15.78 1.32
C TYR A 110 -10.80 15.79 0.84
N GLN A 111 -11.14 16.67 -0.10
CA GLN A 111 -12.46 16.72 -0.76
C GLN A 111 -12.76 15.47 -1.60
N ASP A 112 -11.73 14.75 -2.01
CA ASP A 112 -11.83 13.43 -2.63
C ASP A 112 -12.06 12.35 -1.55
N THR A 113 -13.34 12.04 -1.31
CA THR A 113 -13.75 11.02 -0.34
C THR A 113 -13.55 9.59 -0.87
N LEU A 114 -13.39 9.43 -2.19
CA LEU A 114 -13.21 8.16 -2.87
C LEU A 114 -12.13 8.29 -3.95
N THR A 115 -11.34 7.23 -4.10
CA THR A 115 -10.29 7.10 -5.13
C THR A 115 -10.67 6.04 -6.15
N ILE A 116 -10.10 6.16 -7.35
CA ILE A 116 -10.19 5.18 -8.44
C ILE A 116 -8.81 5.01 -9.08
N LEU A 117 -8.62 3.92 -9.83
CA LEU A 117 -7.40 3.72 -10.61
C LEU A 117 -7.24 4.82 -11.66
N ALA A 118 -6.06 5.42 -11.77
CA ALA A 118 -5.78 6.53 -12.66
C ALA A 118 -5.39 6.03 -14.07
N PRO A 119 -6.00 6.55 -15.15
CA PRO A 119 -5.53 6.27 -16.51
C PRO A 119 -4.28 7.10 -16.83
N LEU A 120 -3.11 6.54 -16.50
CA LEU A 120 -1.80 7.20 -16.63
C LEU A 120 -1.22 7.03 -18.04
N GLN A 121 0.09 7.21 -18.22
CA GLN A 121 0.69 7.04 -19.54
C GLN A 121 0.41 5.63 -20.10
N ARG A 122 -0.03 5.55 -21.37
CA ARG A 122 -0.62 4.32 -21.94
C ARG A 122 0.37 3.18 -22.18
N ASP A 123 1.66 3.47 -22.26
CA ASP A 123 2.76 2.52 -22.54
C ASP A 123 3.47 2.03 -21.28
N LEU A 124 2.92 2.35 -20.10
CA LEU A 124 3.43 1.80 -18.84
C LEU A 124 3.21 0.28 -18.81
N THR A 125 4.21 -0.41 -18.28
CA THR A 125 4.28 -1.86 -18.17
C THR A 125 3.90 -2.33 -16.76
N ALA A 126 3.58 -3.61 -16.58
CA ALA A 126 3.09 -4.16 -15.31
C ALA A 126 4.10 -4.07 -14.13
N ASP A 127 5.40 -3.91 -14.43
CA ASP A 127 6.46 -3.63 -13.45
C ASP A 127 6.44 -2.18 -12.94
N VAL A 128 5.80 -1.28 -13.69
CA VAL A 128 5.63 0.13 -13.34
C VAL A 128 4.25 0.35 -12.73
N VAL A 129 3.21 -0.31 -13.27
CA VAL A 129 1.82 -0.21 -12.81
C VAL A 129 1.52 -1.28 -11.72
N TRP A 130 2.05 -1.06 -10.52
CA TRP A 130 1.95 -1.89 -9.31
C TRP A 130 0.56 -2.10 -8.69
N ARG A 131 -0.49 -1.29 -8.97
CA ARG A 131 -1.85 -1.44 -8.39
C ARG A 131 -2.94 -1.76 -9.43
N ALA A 132 -2.60 -1.91 -10.70
CA ALA A 132 -3.53 -2.35 -11.74
C ALA A 132 -3.73 -3.87 -11.68
N SER A 133 -4.26 -4.34 -10.56
CA SER A 133 -5.05 -5.57 -10.58
C SER A 133 -6.30 -5.26 -11.42
N ILE A 134 -6.19 -5.32 -12.75
CA ILE A 134 -7.29 -5.09 -13.66
C ILE A 134 -8.25 -6.26 -13.52
N TYR A 135 -9.30 -6.09 -12.72
CA TYR A 135 -10.29 -7.13 -12.51
C TYR A 135 -11.27 -7.14 -13.68
N THR A 136 -11.01 -7.97 -14.69
CA THR A 136 -12.00 -8.18 -15.75
C THR A 136 -13.26 -8.85 -15.18
N GLU A 137 -14.40 -8.60 -15.83
CA GLU A 137 -15.69 -9.21 -15.47
C GLU A 137 -15.73 -10.74 -15.65
N THR A 138 -14.73 -11.33 -16.33
CA THR A 138 -14.68 -12.76 -16.63
C THR A 138 -13.87 -13.51 -15.56
N LEU A 139 -14.56 -14.34 -14.79
CA LEU A 139 -13.97 -15.26 -13.81
C LEU A 139 -14.02 -16.72 -14.29
N PRO A 140 -13.08 -17.58 -13.85
CA PRO A 140 -11.91 -17.25 -13.04
C PRO A 140 -10.84 -16.53 -13.87
N LEU A 141 -10.08 -15.64 -13.24
CA LEU A 141 -8.93 -14.99 -13.85
C LEU A 141 -7.63 -15.44 -13.20
N THR A 142 -6.57 -15.51 -14.00
CA THR A 142 -5.25 -15.93 -13.54
C THR A 142 -4.45 -14.69 -13.22
N ALA A 143 -3.89 -14.64 -12.02
CA ALA A 143 -3.04 -13.55 -11.58
C ALA A 143 -1.66 -14.06 -11.16
N ASP A 144 -0.64 -13.25 -11.36
CA ASP A 144 0.69 -13.52 -10.83
C ASP A 144 0.83 -12.83 -9.46
N TRP A 145 1.18 -13.61 -8.44
CA TRP A 145 1.51 -13.14 -7.08
C TRP A 145 3.03 -13.10 -6.93
N SER A 146 3.56 -11.94 -6.56
CA SER A 146 5.00 -11.66 -6.64
C SER A 146 5.71 -11.25 -5.34
N PRO A 147 5.59 -11.98 -4.22
CA PRO A 147 6.76 -12.26 -3.40
C PRO A 147 7.57 -13.40 -4.05
N SER A 148 8.89 -13.36 -3.97
CA SER A 148 9.74 -14.43 -4.50
C SER A 148 9.51 -15.73 -3.71
N PRO A 149 9.24 -16.88 -4.37
CA PRO A 149 9.10 -17.05 -5.82
C PRO A 149 7.71 -16.62 -6.33
N THR A 150 7.66 -16.03 -7.53
CA THR A 150 6.41 -15.72 -8.23
C THR A 150 5.53 -16.96 -8.34
N GLN A 151 4.27 -16.84 -7.91
CA GLN A 151 3.28 -17.91 -8.01
C GLN A 151 2.10 -17.44 -8.85
N THR A 152 1.56 -18.34 -9.66
CA THR A 152 0.31 -18.09 -10.37
C THR A 152 -0.86 -18.50 -9.48
N LEU A 153 -1.76 -17.56 -9.21
CA LEU A 153 -2.97 -17.76 -8.41
C LEU A 153 -4.22 -17.68 -9.30
N ALA A 154 -5.23 -18.48 -8.98
CA ALA A 154 -6.56 -18.36 -9.58
C ALA A 154 -7.42 -17.45 -8.70
N ILE A 155 -7.88 -16.34 -9.27
CA ILE A 155 -8.87 -15.46 -8.65
C ILE A 155 -10.25 -15.96 -9.08
N THR A 156 -11.02 -16.46 -8.13
CA THR A 156 -12.35 -17.03 -8.35
C THR A 156 -13.49 -16.08 -8.00
N ASP A 157 -13.18 -14.94 -7.38
CA ASP A 157 -14.13 -13.95 -6.87
C ASP A 157 -13.59 -12.53 -7.13
N THR A 158 -14.47 -11.58 -7.44
CA THR A 158 -14.06 -10.19 -7.76
C THR A 158 -13.71 -9.41 -6.50
N PHE A 159 -12.59 -8.68 -6.50
CA PHE A 159 -12.13 -7.90 -5.34
C PHE A 159 -12.73 -6.48 -5.21
N ALA A 160 -13.46 -5.99 -6.21
CA ALA A 160 -13.93 -4.61 -6.23
C ALA A 160 -15.46 -4.46 -6.06
N PHE A 161 -15.88 -3.38 -5.39
CA PHE A 161 -17.27 -2.97 -5.20
C PHE A 161 -17.90 -2.39 -6.49
N VAL A 162 -17.19 -2.41 -7.62
CA VAL A 162 -17.69 -1.92 -8.91
C VAL A 162 -18.47 -3.03 -9.58
N LYS A 163 -19.78 -2.83 -9.71
CA LYS A 163 -20.69 -3.75 -10.37
C LYS A 163 -20.22 -3.94 -11.83
N GLU A 164 -19.94 -5.19 -12.21
CA GLU A 164 -19.68 -5.60 -13.61
C GLU A 164 -18.33 -5.16 -14.22
N GLY A 165 -17.31 -4.75 -13.43
CA GLY A 165 -15.93 -4.59 -13.94
C GLY A 165 -15.69 -3.54 -15.05
N ARG A 166 -16.69 -2.70 -15.38
CA ARG A 166 -16.63 -1.78 -16.54
C ARG A 166 -15.55 -0.70 -16.44
N TRP A 167 -15.21 -0.26 -15.22
CA TRP A 167 -14.06 0.64 -15.02
C TRP A 167 -12.75 -0.08 -15.32
N ASP A 168 -12.62 -1.32 -14.85
CA ASP A 168 -11.45 -2.15 -15.09
C ASP A 168 -11.30 -2.48 -16.59
N ASN A 169 -12.41 -2.75 -17.29
CA ASN A 169 -12.42 -2.90 -18.76
C ASN A 169 -11.93 -1.64 -19.49
N PHE A 170 -12.29 -0.45 -19.00
CA PHE A 170 -11.75 0.80 -19.53
C PHE A 170 -10.24 0.89 -19.30
N ILE A 171 -9.77 0.59 -18.08
CA ILE A 171 -8.35 0.60 -17.74
C ILE A 171 -7.56 -0.42 -18.59
N ASP A 172 -8.11 -1.61 -18.81
CA ASP A 172 -7.54 -2.62 -19.72
C ASP A 172 -7.39 -2.08 -21.15
N ALA A 173 -8.45 -1.47 -21.70
CA ALA A 173 -8.43 -0.88 -23.03
C ALA A 173 -7.54 0.37 -23.13
N TRP A 174 -7.34 1.07 -22.02
CA TRP A 174 -6.50 2.26 -21.93
C TRP A 174 -5.03 1.89 -22.09
N TYR A 175 -4.54 0.91 -21.35
CA TYR A 175 -3.14 0.52 -21.44
C TYR A 175 -2.85 -0.28 -22.71
N THR A 176 -1.67 -0.05 -23.28
CA THR A 176 -1.22 -0.68 -24.53
C THR A 176 -0.30 -1.87 -24.29
N ALA A 177 0.28 -1.96 -23.09
CA ALA A 177 0.98 -3.13 -22.61
C ALA A 177 -0.02 -4.19 -22.13
N ASP A 178 0.36 -5.48 -22.22
CA ASP A 178 -0.38 -6.60 -21.63
C ASP A 178 -0.26 -6.52 -20.09
N LEU A 179 -1.13 -5.72 -19.47
CA LEU A 179 -1.21 -5.60 -18.03
C LEU A 179 -1.95 -6.81 -17.47
N LYS A 180 -1.19 -7.84 -17.12
CA LYS A 180 -1.75 -8.98 -16.40
C LYS A 180 -2.19 -8.54 -15.01
N PRO A 181 -3.37 -9.01 -14.54
CA PRO A 181 -3.77 -8.82 -13.16
C PRO A 181 -2.67 -9.36 -12.24
N THR A 182 -2.08 -8.48 -11.44
CA THR A 182 -1.15 -8.88 -10.39
C THR A 182 -1.92 -8.92 -9.08
N VAL A 183 -1.68 -9.93 -8.26
CA VAL A 183 -2.03 -9.84 -6.84
C VAL A 183 -0.75 -9.40 -6.17
N GLY A 184 -0.73 -8.18 -5.65
CA GLY A 184 0.36 -7.72 -4.80
C GLY A 184 0.04 -8.03 -3.34
N GLU A 185 1.05 -8.46 -2.59
CA GLU A 185 0.99 -8.26 -1.14
C GLU A 185 0.99 -6.74 -0.91
N TRP A 186 0.03 -6.25 -0.14
CA TRP A 186 -0.18 -4.83 0.16
C TRP A 186 1.15 -4.24 0.61
N CYS A 187 1.81 -3.43 -0.24
CA CYS A 187 3.14 -2.87 -0.02
C CYS A 187 4.07 -3.85 0.70
N ASN A 188 4.81 -4.68 -0.04
CA ASN A 188 6.08 -5.18 0.52
C ASN A 188 7.02 -3.97 0.61
N TYR A 189 6.81 -3.14 1.64
CA TYR A 189 7.87 -2.36 2.25
C TYR A 189 8.99 -3.37 2.43
N SER A 190 9.97 -3.32 1.53
CA SER A 190 11.28 -3.83 1.83
C SER A 190 11.88 -2.74 2.68
N PRO A 191 11.97 -2.92 4.01
CA PRO A 191 12.81 -2.04 4.78
C PRO A 191 14.15 -1.89 4.06
N PRO A 192 14.72 -0.68 4.04
CA PRO A 192 16.06 -0.51 3.51
C PRO A 192 16.95 -1.58 4.13
N VAL A 193 17.82 -2.17 3.30
CA VAL A 193 18.78 -3.17 3.77
C VAL A 193 19.50 -2.56 4.97
N LEU A 194 19.51 -3.28 6.08
CA LEU A 194 20.22 -2.87 7.27
C LEU A 194 21.68 -2.55 6.87
N VAL A 195 22.05 -1.28 6.92
CA VAL A 195 23.41 -0.85 6.61
C VAL A 195 24.26 -1.08 7.84
N THR A 196 25.13 -2.08 7.79
CA THR A 196 26.12 -2.38 8.84
C THR A 196 27.52 -1.92 8.46
N ASP A 197 27.67 -1.19 7.35
CA ASP A 197 28.94 -0.62 6.94
C ASP A 197 29.36 0.47 7.94
N GLY A 198 30.60 0.43 8.41
CA GLY A 198 31.11 1.39 9.40
C GLY A 198 30.87 1.00 10.86
N VAL A 199 30.27 -0.16 11.13
CA VAL A 199 30.12 -0.67 12.50
C VAL A 199 31.48 -0.82 13.18
N SER A 200 31.61 -0.18 14.35
CA SER A 200 32.83 -0.17 15.16
C SER A 200 32.73 -1.09 16.39
N GLU A 201 31.51 -1.47 16.78
CA GLU A 201 31.22 -2.27 17.98
C GLU A 201 30.26 -3.44 17.70
N THR A 202 30.43 -4.53 18.44
CA THR A 202 29.43 -5.59 18.53
C THR A 202 28.93 -5.73 19.97
N ILE A 203 27.62 -5.63 20.18
CA ILE A 203 26.98 -5.81 21.50
C ILE A 203 26.30 -7.18 21.60
N SER A 204 26.16 -7.73 22.82
CA SER A 204 25.47 -9.00 22.99
C SER A 204 23.96 -8.77 23.09
N LEU A 205 23.15 -9.53 22.37
CA LEU A 205 21.69 -9.55 22.46
C LEU A 205 21.22 -10.95 22.90
N THR A 206 20.20 -10.97 23.76
CA THR A 206 19.48 -12.17 24.20
C THR A 206 17.98 -11.97 24.07
N VAL A 207 17.25 -13.07 23.84
CA VAL A 207 15.79 -13.09 23.72
C VAL A 207 15.18 -14.14 24.63
N GLN A 208 14.07 -13.82 25.28
CA GLN A 208 13.31 -14.75 26.12
C GLN A 208 11.81 -14.43 26.10
N ALA A 209 10.98 -15.44 26.37
CA ALA A 209 9.56 -15.23 26.58
C ALA A 209 9.31 -14.52 27.93
N ALA A 210 8.40 -13.54 27.95
CA ALA A 210 8.02 -12.78 29.14
C ALA A 210 6.50 -12.57 29.18
N GLY A 211 5.78 -13.57 29.67
CA GLY A 211 4.31 -13.59 29.64
C GLY A 211 3.80 -13.69 28.20
N ASP A 212 2.90 -12.78 27.81
CA ASP A 212 2.36 -12.68 26.45
C ASP A 212 3.26 -11.83 25.52
N LEU A 213 4.51 -11.57 25.91
CA LEU A 213 5.47 -10.72 25.20
C LEU A 213 6.82 -11.43 25.02
N VAL A 214 7.65 -10.87 24.16
CA VAL A 214 9.04 -11.27 23.96
C VAL A 214 9.95 -10.19 24.54
N GLN A 215 10.83 -10.57 25.45
CA GLN A 215 11.79 -9.65 26.07
C GLN A 215 13.14 -9.78 25.38
N LEU A 216 13.63 -8.68 24.83
CA LEU A 216 14.98 -8.51 24.30
C LEU A 216 15.83 -7.81 25.36
N ASN A 217 17.03 -8.33 25.64
CA ASN A 217 18.01 -7.68 26.52
C ASN A 217 19.36 -7.60 25.83
N TRP A 218 20.01 -6.44 25.87
CA TRP A 218 21.32 -6.23 25.24
C TRP A 218 22.31 -5.52 26.15
N ASP A 219 23.60 -5.69 25.84
CA ASP A 219 24.68 -4.93 26.48
C ASP A 219 24.65 -3.47 26.03
N ALA A 220 24.93 -2.54 26.95
CA ALA A 220 25.03 -1.12 26.60
C ALA A 220 26.21 -0.87 25.64
N SER A 221 26.01 0.00 24.65
CA SER A 221 27.04 0.51 23.76
C SER A 221 28.17 1.19 24.55
N ALA A 222 29.42 0.92 24.17
CA ALA A 222 30.60 1.62 24.66
C ALA A 222 31.09 2.73 23.71
N VAL A 223 30.40 2.94 22.60
CA VAL A 223 30.73 3.95 21.59
C VAL A 223 30.30 5.35 22.06
N ASP A 224 31.25 6.29 22.11
CA ASP A 224 31.05 7.64 22.66
C ASP A 224 30.07 8.51 21.86
N ASP A 225 29.96 8.31 20.54
CA ASP A 225 29.06 9.05 19.64
C ASP A 225 27.74 8.32 19.34
N ALA A 226 27.46 7.23 20.06
CA ALA A 226 26.16 6.59 20.01
C ALA A 226 25.06 7.56 20.52
N ALA A 227 23.88 7.48 19.91
CA ALA A 227 22.72 8.32 20.23
C ALA A 227 21.48 7.50 20.64
N GLU A 228 21.23 6.35 20.00
CA GLU A 228 20.07 5.49 20.29
C GLU A 228 20.25 4.05 19.81
N TYR A 229 19.35 3.17 20.27
CA TYR A 229 19.22 1.80 19.80
C TYR A 229 18.03 1.67 18.85
N TRP A 230 18.22 0.95 17.75
CA TRP A 230 17.15 0.57 16.81
C TRP A 230 16.94 -0.93 16.91
N ILE A 231 15.70 -1.36 17.14
CA ILE A 231 15.33 -2.76 17.33
C ILE A 231 14.67 -3.26 16.05
N PHE A 232 15.20 -4.34 15.48
CA PHE A 232 14.65 -4.93 14.27
C PHE A 232 14.18 -6.36 14.47
N GLU A 233 13.20 -6.74 13.66
CA GLU A 233 12.69 -8.11 13.51
C GLU A 233 12.75 -8.53 12.04
N ARG A 234 13.10 -9.78 11.79
CA ARG A 234 12.92 -10.43 10.49
C ARG A 234 12.08 -11.69 10.68
N SER A 235 10.91 -11.71 10.03
CA SER A 235 10.03 -12.87 10.01
C SER A 235 10.38 -13.80 8.84
N PRO A 236 9.90 -15.06 8.81
CA PRO A 236 10.15 -15.99 7.70
C PRO A 236 9.47 -15.55 6.40
N ALA A 237 8.44 -14.70 6.50
CA ALA A 237 7.71 -14.15 5.38
C ALA A 237 8.41 -12.93 4.74
N THR A 238 9.40 -12.36 5.42
CA THR A 238 10.07 -11.11 5.04
C THR A 238 11.54 -11.35 4.77
N THR A 239 12.05 -10.87 3.64
CA THR A 239 13.48 -10.99 3.32
C THR A 239 14.37 -9.94 4.01
N ASN A 240 13.77 -8.87 4.55
CA ASN A 240 14.48 -7.71 5.12
C ASN A 240 14.11 -7.48 6.60
N TRP A 241 15.00 -6.76 7.30
CA TRP A 241 14.86 -6.37 8.70
C TRP A 241 13.87 -5.23 8.89
N ILE A 242 12.77 -5.45 9.61
CA ILE A 242 11.75 -4.43 9.90
C ILE A 242 12.10 -3.72 11.21
N LEU A 243 12.16 -2.39 11.20
CA LEU A 243 12.31 -1.60 12.43
C LEU A 243 11.03 -1.73 13.28
N LEU A 244 11.17 -2.28 14.47
CA LEU A 244 10.08 -2.40 15.43
C LEU A 244 9.92 -1.14 16.27
N ASP A 245 11.04 -0.60 16.77
CA ASP A 245 11.06 0.54 17.67
C ASP A 245 12.46 1.16 17.78
N THR A 246 12.54 2.37 18.33
CA THR A 246 13.79 2.98 18.77
C THR A 246 13.80 3.18 20.30
N GLN A 247 14.97 3.08 20.91
CA GLN A 247 15.14 3.16 22.36
C GLN A 247 16.31 4.08 22.70
N ALA A 248 16.15 4.89 23.76
CA ALA A 248 17.24 5.72 24.27
C ALA A 248 18.42 4.86 24.73
N LEU A 249 19.65 5.40 24.70
CA LEU A 249 20.86 4.65 25.11
C LEU A 249 20.88 4.17 26.57
N THR A 250 20.03 4.75 27.42
CA THR A 250 19.86 4.31 28.80
C THR A 250 19.02 3.03 28.93
N SER A 251 18.32 2.62 27.87
CA SER A 251 17.53 1.40 27.81
C SER A 251 18.39 0.24 27.31
N THR A 252 18.34 -0.89 28.00
CA THR A 252 18.98 -2.15 27.61
C THR A 252 18.00 -3.31 27.54
N VAL A 253 16.70 -2.98 27.52
CA VAL A 253 15.60 -3.93 27.49
C VAL A 253 14.46 -3.40 26.62
N TYR A 254 13.83 -4.29 25.85
CA TYR A 254 12.64 -4.00 25.04
C TYR A 254 11.63 -5.14 25.13
N MET A 255 10.35 -4.81 25.15
CA MET A 255 9.24 -5.77 25.20
C MET A 255 8.53 -5.77 23.84
N ALA A 256 8.86 -6.71 22.99
CA ALA A 256 8.25 -6.90 21.68
C ALA A 256 6.93 -7.67 21.78
N LYS A 257 6.02 -7.41 20.85
CA LYS A 257 4.87 -8.28 20.60
C LYS A 257 5.39 -9.66 20.14
N PRO A 258 4.81 -10.78 20.60
CA PRO A 258 5.25 -12.09 20.14
C PRO A 258 4.91 -12.27 18.66
N PRO A 259 5.74 -13.02 17.91
CA PRO A 259 5.40 -13.48 16.57
C PRO A 259 4.10 -14.30 16.56
N ALA A 260 3.55 -14.53 15.37
CA ALA A 260 2.38 -15.38 15.24
C ALA A 260 2.67 -16.79 15.83
N PRO A 261 1.69 -17.44 16.50
CA PRO A 261 1.91 -18.76 17.07
C PRO A 261 2.43 -19.76 16.02
N GLY A 262 3.53 -20.46 16.34
CA GLY A 262 4.17 -21.41 15.43
C GLY A 262 5.08 -20.79 14.36
N THR A 263 5.39 -19.49 14.44
CA THR A 263 6.39 -18.84 13.57
C THR A 263 7.71 -18.59 14.29
N ILE A 264 8.79 -18.58 13.52
CA ILE A 264 10.14 -18.24 13.97
C ILE A 264 10.43 -16.80 13.55
N SER A 265 10.90 -15.94 14.45
CA SER A 265 11.39 -14.61 14.09
C SER A 265 12.83 -14.43 14.56
N GLU A 266 13.58 -13.64 13.81
CA GLU A 266 14.95 -13.23 14.13
C GLU A 266 14.94 -11.78 14.62
N PHE A 267 15.81 -11.43 15.56
CA PHE A 267 15.94 -10.08 16.11
C PHE A 267 17.40 -9.63 16.14
N ILE A 268 17.59 -8.33 15.97
CA ILE A 268 18.86 -7.62 16.18
C ILE A 268 18.62 -6.26 16.82
N VAL A 269 19.67 -5.71 17.42
CA VAL A 269 19.72 -4.32 17.89
C VAL A 269 20.89 -3.63 17.19
N GLN A 270 20.63 -2.46 16.62
CA GLN A 270 21.65 -1.59 16.03
C GLN A 270 21.84 -0.37 16.91
N VAL A 271 23.08 0.12 16.98
CA VAL A 271 23.44 1.37 17.65
C VAL A 271 23.66 2.43 16.59
N GLN A 272 22.94 3.54 16.69
CA GLN A 272 22.99 4.65 15.75
C GLN A 272 23.66 5.88 16.37
N ASP A 273 24.41 6.64 15.58
CA ASP A 273 24.92 7.97 15.95
C ASP A 273 23.88 9.08 15.69
N GLU A 274 24.19 10.33 16.06
CA GLU A 274 23.31 11.48 15.84
C GLU A 274 23.07 11.82 14.35
N ALA A 275 23.92 11.33 13.45
CA ALA A 275 23.80 11.50 12.00
C ALA A 275 23.00 10.37 11.33
N GLY A 276 22.56 9.36 12.08
CA GLY A 276 21.87 8.17 11.57
C GLY A 276 22.80 7.12 10.95
N GLY A 277 24.08 7.16 11.30
CA GLY A 277 25.09 6.17 10.94
C GLY A 277 25.13 5.00 11.94
N SER A 278 25.28 3.79 11.42
CA SER A 278 25.42 2.58 12.24
C SER A 278 26.81 2.48 12.87
N VAL A 279 26.91 2.67 14.18
CA VAL A 279 28.18 2.59 14.92
C VAL A 279 28.37 1.27 15.68
N GLY A 280 27.29 0.52 15.91
CA GLY A 280 27.30 -0.77 16.59
C GLY A 280 26.17 -1.69 16.11
N VAL A 281 26.35 -3.00 16.23
CA VAL A 281 25.28 -3.99 15.94
C VAL A 281 25.36 -5.19 16.87
N SER A 282 24.24 -5.79 17.21
CA SER A 282 24.23 -6.99 18.02
C SER A 282 24.50 -8.27 17.22
N ASN A 283 24.71 -9.39 17.91
CA ASN A 283 24.44 -10.69 17.31
C ASN A 283 22.95 -10.84 16.98
N GLU A 284 22.66 -11.68 15.99
CA GLU A 284 21.29 -12.14 15.70
C GLU A 284 20.82 -13.12 16.77
N VAL A 285 19.55 -13.01 17.18
CA VAL A 285 18.89 -13.97 18.06
C VAL A 285 17.60 -14.46 17.44
N VAL A 286 17.27 -15.73 17.70
CA VAL A 286 16.09 -16.39 17.14
C VAL A 286 15.09 -16.66 18.25
N PHE A 287 13.81 -16.37 17.99
CA PHE A 287 12.70 -16.71 18.87
C PHE A 287 11.64 -17.51 18.11
N GLU A 288 11.27 -18.67 18.66
CA GLU A 288 10.18 -19.51 18.14
C GLU A 288 8.94 -19.31 19.00
N ALA A 289 7.88 -18.74 18.42
CA ALA A 289 6.62 -18.56 19.11
C ALA A 289 5.97 -19.94 19.34
N PRO A 290 5.50 -20.25 20.56
CA PRO A 290 4.81 -21.50 20.85
C PRO A 290 3.67 -21.75 19.86
N PRO A 291 3.44 -23.00 19.42
CA PRO A 291 2.31 -23.31 18.56
C PRO A 291 1.00 -22.93 19.27
N PRO A 292 -0.06 -22.58 18.51
CA PRO A 292 -1.33 -22.23 19.11
C PRO A 292 -1.83 -23.41 19.96
N VAL A 293 -2.23 -23.14 21.20
CA VAL A 293 -2.88 -24.14 22.03
C VAL A 293 -4.17 -24.55 21.31
N GLU A 294 -4.28 -25.80 20.87
CA GLU A 294 -5.52 -26.32 20.30
C GLU A 294 -6.63 -26.25 21.36
N ILE A 295 -7.45 -25.21 21.29
CA ILE A 295 -8.71 -25.16 22.03
C ILE A 295 -9.73 -25.94 21.19
N PRO A 296 -10.33 -27.04 21.71
CA PRO A 296 -11.37 -27.77 21.00
C PRO A 296 -12.51 -26.82 20.61
N ARG A 297 -12.63 -26.52 19.33
CA ARG A 297 -13.72 -25.69 18.81
C ARG A 297 -14.97 -26.56 18.65
N PHE A 298 -15.95 -26.34 19.51
CA PHE A 298 -17.29 -26.92 19.33
C PHE A 298 -18.07 -26.06 18.33
N TYR A 299 -18.24 -26.56 17.10
CA TYR A 299 -19.10 -25.93 16.11
C TYR A 299 -20.55 -26.34 16.38
N LEU A 300 -21.40 -25.37 16.72
CA LEU A 300 -22.84 -25.60 16.84
C LEU A 300 -23.48 -25.65 15.44
N PRO A 301 -24.29 -26.67 15.11
CA PRO A 301 -24.97 -26.73 13.82
C PRO A 301 -26.00 -25.60 13.71
N ILE A 302 -25.86 -24.76 12.69
CA ILE A 302 -26.88 -23.77 12.33
C ILE A 302 -27.97 -24.49 11.54
N ILE A 303 -29.13 -24.71 12.17
CA ILE A 303 -30.35 -25.13 11.47
C ILE A 303 -30.96 -23.88 10.82
N LYS A 304 -30.73 -23.70 9.51
CA LYS A 304 -31.48 -22.71 8.72
C LYS A 304 -32.91 -23.23 8.52
N ARG A 305 -33.91 -22.41 8.85
CA ARG A 305 -35.31 -22.60 8.40
C ARG A 305 -35.53 -21.86 7.09
#